data_AF-A0A378J2K9-F1
#
_entry.id   AF-A0A378J2K9-F1
#
_cell.length_a   1.000
_cell.length_b   1.000
_cell.length_c   1.000
_cell.angle_alpha   90.00
_cell.angle_beta   90.00
_cell.angle_gamma   90.00
#
_symmetry.space_group_name_H-M   'P 1'
#
loop_
_entity.id
_entity.type
_entity.pdbx_description
1 polymer ?
#
loop_
_entity_poly.entity_id
_entity_poly.type
_entity_poly.pdbx_seq_one_letter_code
_entity_poly.pdbx_strand_id
1 'polypeptide(L)'
;MELMQIIKESSPIAKALHHAAYARQEDVTALLALLQSNPNLLLQTGNVKTPGGHEIREVTIYEFLLGAGDYELAKMVQGYFAEIDGGEEERVRQYGRYKPYIDNLLNQKPYDLSPLIELIKKATPQEIQALLNKDRSGETVLCKALDQFRKDWAPQVLTTPCMHYNYASLKHTFEILAREWDSLYQTSGNNYDMIDLVWRQLIGFEMRRLPGIDRCVMAQSLYGVIEENKDCTRSYTFKDYYLKLAHAFPITDCDDSFDGLGGDFSVSIFAGRVFVRATDAPGWWLIGKLMSNKNIKLAELMHPQPAHQQSPCVIF
;
A
#
# COMPACT_ATOMS: atom_id res chain seq x y z
N MET A 1 -21.63 -18.16 17.69
CA MET A 1 -20.37 -17.47 17.32
C MET A 1 -20.47 -16.83 15.93
N GLU A 2 -21.06 -17.50 14.93
CA GLU A 2 -21.28 -16.93 13.58
C GLU A 2 -22.25 -15.74 13.52
N LEU A 3 -23.32 -15.71 14.32
CA LEU A 3 -24.27 -14.58 14.34
C LEU A 3 -23.64 -13.25 14.82
N MET A 4 -22.67 -13.29 15.72
CA MET A 4 -21.94 -12.08 16.15
C MET A 4 -20.92 -11.61 15.10
N GLN A 5 -20.39 -12.51 14.26
CA GLN A 5 -19.50 -12.18 13.16
C GLN A 5 -20.28 -11.44 12.05
N ILE A 6 -21.47 -11.93 11.69
CA ILE A 6 -22.35 -11.34 10.67
C ILE A 6 -22.88 -9.96 11.09
N ILE A 7 -23.17 -9.74 12.38
CA ILE A 7 -23.61 -8.42 12.88
C ILE A 7 -22.46 -7.40 12.81
N LYS A 8 -21.20 -7.82 13.00
CA LYS A 8 -20.03 -6.91 13.03
C LYS A 8 -19.70 -6.31 11.65
N GLU A 9 -19.88 -7.07 10.57
CA GLU A 9 -19.66 -6.60 9.19
C GLU A 9 -20.70 -5.57 8.71
N SER A 10 -21.84 -5.47 9.40
CA SER A 10 -22.93 -4.53 9.03
C SER A 10 -22.92 -3.21 9.81
N SER A 11 -22.03 -3.05 10.79
CA SER A 11 -21.98 -1.86 11.64
C SER A 11 -21.54 -0.59 10.88
N PRO A 12 -22.03 0.60 11.26
CA PRO A 12 -21.61 1.86 10.64
C PRO A 12 -20.10 2.09 10.65
N ILE A 13 -19.41 1.74 11.74
CA ILE A 13 -17.95 1.84 11.84
C ILE A 13 -17.22 0.88 10.89
N ALA A 14 -17.70 -0.37 10.74
CA ALA A 14 -17.11 -1.32 9.80
C ALA A 14 -17.22 -0.83 8.35
N LYS A 15 -18.37 -0.23 7.98
CA LYS A 15 -18.56 0.39 6.66
C LYS A 15 -17.64 1.59 6.46
N ALA A 16 -17.53 2.47 7.44
CA ALA A 16 -16.64 3.62 7.37
C ALA A 16 -15.18 3.19 7.21
N LEU A 17 -14.72 2.19 7.98
CA LEU A 17 -13.37 1.65 7.84
C LEU A 17 -13.15 0.96 6.49
N HIS A 18 -14.14 0.25 5.95
CA HIS A 18 -14.06 -0.34 4.61
C HIS A 18 -13.78 0.74 3.56
N HIS A 19 -14.53 1.84 3.59
CA HIS A 19 -14.32 2.95 2.67
C HIS A 19 -12.94 3.62 2.87
N ALA A 20 -12.51 3.83 4.12
CA ALA A 20 -11.16 4.32 4.41
C ALA A 20 -10.07 3.38 3.85
N ALA A 21 -10.28 2.07 3.92
CA ALA A 21 -9.32 1.07 3.48
C ALA A 21 -9.15 0.99 1.97
N TYR A 22 -10.22 1.20 1.21
CA TYR A 22 -10.17 1.17 -0.26
C TYR A 22 -9.74 2.52 -0.85
N ALA A 23 -10.05 3.63 -0.19
CA ALA A 23 -9.54 4.97 -0.51
C ALA A 23 -9.79 5.45 -1.95
N ARG A 24 -10.66 4.77 -2.72
CA ARG A 24 -11.09 5.23 -4.06
C ARG A 24 -11.99 6.44 -3.92
N GLN A 25 -12.16 7.22 -4.97
CA GLN A 25 -12.95 8.45 -4.91
C GLN A 25 -14.40 8.20 -4.45
N GLU A 26 -15.02 7.12 -4.93
CA GLU A 26 -16.35 6.70 -4.49
C GLU A 26 -16.38 6.33 -2.99
N ASP A 27 -15.33 5.69 -2.49
CA ASP A 27 -15.22 5.32 -1.08
C ASP A 27 -14.97 6.54 -0.20
N VAL A 28 -14.11 7.46 -0.63
CA VAL A 28 -13.91 8.74 0.08
C VAL A 28 -15.23 9.49 0.21
N THR A 29 -15.99 9.59 -0.88
CA THR A 29 -17.29 10.27 -0.86
C THR A 29 -18.25 9.60 0.13
N ALA A 30 -18.32 8.26 0.12
CA ALA A 30 -19.16 7.51 1.03
C ALA A 30 -18.74 7.65 2.50
N LEU A 31 -17.43 7.63 2.79
CA LEU A 31 -16.89 7.85 4.12
C LEU A 31 -17.26 9.24 4.67
N LEU A 32 -17.03 10.29 3.88
CA LEU A 32 -17.33 11.66 4.31
C LEU A 32 -18.84 11.85 4.54
N ALA A 33 -19.70 11.22 3.73
CA ALA A 33 -21.14 11.25 3.96
C ALA A 33 -21.56 10.56 5.28
N LEU A 34 -20.92 9.44 5.64
CA LEU A 34 -21.14 8.77 6.93
C LEU A 34 -20.71 9.67 8.09
N LEU A 35 -19.55 10.34 7.98
CA LEU A 35 -19.04 11.24 9.02
C LEU A 35 -19.90 12.50 9.16
N GLN A 36 -20.37 13.07 8.06
CA GLN A 36 -21.29 14.21 8.07
C GLN A 36 -22.59 13.89 8.80
N SER A 37 -23.05 12.64 8.69
CA SER A 37 -24.29 12.19 9.33
C SER A 37 -24.06 11.78 10.79
N ASN A 38 -22.86 11.32 11.13
CA ASN A 38 -22.50 10.85 12.46
C ASN A 38 -20.99 10.98 12.73
N PRO A 39 -20.52 12.16 13.20
CA PRO A 39 -19.10 12.39 13.44
C PRO A 39 -18.56 11.51 14.59
N ASN A 40 -19.42 11.04 15.51
CA ASN A 40 -19.04 10.14 16.60
C ASN A 40 -18.47 8.79 16.13
N LEU A 41 -18.59 8.45 14.84
CA LEU A 41 -17.87 7.30 14.27
C LEU A 41 -16.35 7.42 14.42
N LEU A 42 -15.80 8.65 14.51
CA LEU A 42 -14.37 8.88 14.76
C LEU A 42 -13.90 8.41 16.13
N LEU A 43 -14.81 8.27 17.10
CA LEU A 43 -14.51 7.78 18.44
C LEU A 43 -14.63 6.25 18.54
N GLN A 44 -15.18 5.60 17.52
CA GLN A 44 -15.46 4.17 17.54
C GLN A 44 -14.30 3.39 16.93
N THR A 45 -14.00 2.25 17.54
CA THR A 45 -13.06 1.27 16.99
C THR A 45 -13.79 0.19 16.23
N GLY A 46 -13.21 -0.25 15.11
CA GLY A 46 -13.71 -1.39 14.35
C GLY A 46 -12.58 -2.25 13.80
N ASN A 47 -12.97 -3.24 13.00
CA ASN A 47 -12.05 -4.12 12.29
C ASN A 47 -12.29 -3.97 10.79
N VAL A 48 -11.24 -4.10 9.98
CA VAL A 48 -11.34 -4.02 8.52
C VAL A 48 -10.30 -4.88 7.83
N LYS A 49 -10.70 -5.56 6.75
CA LYS A 49 -9.77 -6.19 5.80
C LYS A 49 -9.41 -5.19 4.71
N THR A 50 -8.12 -4.92 4.55
CA THR A 50 -7.60 -4.00 3.53
C THR A 50 -7.64 -4.64 2.13
N PRO A 51 -7.57 -3.86 1.05
CA PRO A 51 -7.45 -4.39 -0.31
C PRO A 51 -6.18 -5.22 -0.55
N GLY A 52 -5.17 -5.13 0.34
CA GLY A 52 -3.99 -6.00 0.35
C GLY A 52 -4.10 -7.25 1.21
N GLY A 53 -5.25 -7.46 1.83
CA GLY A 53 -5.56 -8.65 2.62
C GLY A 53 -5.28 -8.53 4.11
N HIS A 54 -4.47 -7.56 4.57
CA HIS A 54 -4.24 -7.36 6.00
C HIS A 54 -5.56 -7.09 6.73
N GLU A 55 -5.76 -7.72 7.89
CA GLU A 55 -6.86 -7.41 8.80
C GLU A 55 -6.36 -6.46 9.88
N ILE A 56 -6.91 -5.25 9.94
CA ILE A 56 -6.61 -4.25 10.97
C ILE A 56 -7.72 -4.30 12.01
N ARG A 57 -7.37 -4.49 13.28
CA ARG A 57 -8.34 -4.65 14.38
C ARG A 57 -8.27 -3.51 15.38
N GLU A 58 -9.41 -3.24 15.99
CA GLU A 58 -9.56 -2.29 17.12
C GLU A 58 -8.99 -0.90 16.82
N VAL A 59 -9.24 -0.42 15.60
CA VAL A 59 -8.71 0.84 15.07
C VAL A 59 -9.85 1.83 14.83
N THR A 60 -9.61 3.12 15.10
CA THR A 60 -10.52 4.18 14.68
C THR A 60 -10.29 4.56 13.22
N ILE A 61 -11.19 5.34 12.63
CA ILE A 61 -11.05 5.80 11.24
C ILE A 61 -9.78 6.63 11.07
N TYR A 62 -9.52 7.59 11.97
CA TYR A 62 -8.36 8.47 11.85
C TYR A 62 -7.05 7.70 12.06
N GLU A 63 -6.99 6.81 13.05
CA GLU A 63 -5.85 5.91 13.26
C GLU A 63 -5.56 5.03 12.03
N PHE A 64 -6.60 4.48 11.40
CA PHE A 64 -6.45 3.68 10.19
C PHE A 64 -5.81 4.51 9.06
N LEU A 65 -6.26 5.75 8.85
CA LEU A 65 -5.74 6.63 7.81
C LEU A 65 -4.28 7.02 8.05
N LEU A 66 -3.90 7.24 9.32
CA LEU A 66 -2.51 7.48 9.72
C LEU A 66 -1.64 6.26 9.42
N GLY A 67 -2.09 5.06 9.78
CA GLY A 67 -1.39 3.81 9.50
C GLY A 67 -1.26 3.49 8.01
N ALA A 68 -2.29 3.81 7.22
CA ALA A 68 -2.24 3.70 5.76
C ALA A 68 -1.34 4.77 5.11
N GLY A 69 -1.05 5.85 5.84
CA GLY A 69 -0.34 7.01 5.33
C GLY A 69 -1.13 7.79 4.28
N ASP A 70 -2.45 7.86 4.42
CA ASP A 70 -3.35 8.66 3.58
C ASP A 70 -3.55 10.06 4.21
N TYR A 71 -2.57 10.93 4.00
CA TYR A 71 -2.58 12.29 4.55
C TYR A 71 -3.82 13.09 4.15
N GLU A 72 -4.18 13.06 2.87
CA GLU A 72 -5.26 13.89 2.34
C GLU A 72 -6.61 13.50 2.96
N LEU A 73 -6.90 12.20 3.03
CA LEU A 73 -8.13 11.73 3.64
C LEU A 73 -8.12 11.93 5.16
N ALA A 74 -6.97 11.70 5.81
CA ALA A 74 -6.82 12.02 7.24
C ALA A 74 -7.08 13.52 7.52
N LYS A 75 -6.62 14.41 6.65
CA LYS A 75 -6.84 15.86 6.75
C LYS A 75 -8.30 16.27 6.53
N MET A 76 -9.03 15.57 5.66
CA MET A 76 -10.48 15.79 5.51
C MET A 76 -11.23 15.29 6.72
N VAL A 77 -10.93 14.07 7.16
CA VAL A 77 -11.60 13.40 8.28
C VAL A 77 -11.37 14.12 9.61
N GLN A 78 -10.18 14.68 9.84
CA GLN A 78 -9.90 15.36 11.11
C GLN A 78 -10.80 16.58 11.36
N GLY A 79 -11.35 17.21 10.32
CA GLY A 79 -12.24 18.37 10.46
C GLY A 79 -13.52 18.04 11.23
N TYR A 80 -14.00 16.80 11.15
CA TYR A 80 -15.20 16.34 11.83
C TYR A 80 -15.02 16.17 13.35
N PHE A 81 -13.78 16.16 13.88
CA PHE A 81 -13.58 16.18 15.33
C PHE A 81 -14.09 17.48 15.97
N ALA A 82 -14.15 18.59 15.22
CA ALA A 82 -14.70 19.85 15.71
C ALA A 82 -16.22 19.78 15.98
N GLU A 83 -16.91 18.78 15.45
CA GLU A 83 -18.35 18.55 15.64
C GLU A 83 -18.65 17.64 16.85
N ILE A 84 -17.61 17.25 17.60
CA ILE A 84 -17.70 16.30 18.71
C ILE A 84 -17.24 16.98 20.00
N ASP A 85 -18.03 16.84 21.07
CA ASP A 85 -17.62 17.29 22.40
C ASP A 85 -16.35 16.54 22.84
N GLY A 86 -15.28 17.29 23.11
CA GLY A 86 -13.96 16.71 23.44
C GLY A 86 -13.23 16.07 22.23
N GLY A 87 -13.65 16.40 21.01
CA GLY A 87 -13.11 15.79 19.79
C GLY A 87 -11.65 16.14 19.51
N GLU A 88 -11.19 17.35 19.85
CA GLU A 88 -9.78 17.72 19.63
C GLU A 88 -8.84 16.93 20.55
N GLU A 89 -9.21 16.74 21.81
CA GLU A 89 -8.46 15.89 22.74
C GLU A 89 -8.35 14.46 22.22
N GLU A 90 -9.45 13.93 21.67
CA GLU A 90 -9.47 12.60 21.09
C GLU A 90 -8.64 12.52 19.81
N ARG A 91 -8.71 13.52 18.92
CA ARG A 91 -7.87 13.61 17.71
C ARG A 91 -6.39 13.55 18.07
N VAL A 92 -5.97 14.36 19.04
CA VAL A 92 -4.59 14.40 19.53
C VAL A 92 -4.19 13.05 20.15
N ARG A 93 -5.08 12.43 20.94
CA ARG A 93 -4.84 11.10 21.52
C ARG A 93 -4.62 10.03 20.46
N GLN A 94 -5.49 9.98 19.45
CA GLN A 94 -5.42 9.04 18.33
C GLN A 94 -4.15 9.25 17.50
N TYR A 95 -3.82 10.50 17.18
CA TYR A 95 -2.57 10.84 16.50
C TYR A 95 -1.34 10.39 17.30
N GLY A 96 -1.33 10.67 18.61
CA GLY A 96 -0.24 10.32 19.51
C GLY A 96 0.10 8.84 19.53
N ARG A 97 -0.89 7.96 19.33
CA ARG A 97 -0.67 6.50 19.21
C ARG A 97 0.12 6.10 17.97
N TYR A 98 -0.02 6.84 16.87
CA TYR A 98 0.66 6.56 15.60
C TYR A 98 1.94 7.36 15.40
N LYS A 99 2.13 8.46 16.12
CA LYS A 99 3.30 9.34 16.00
C LYS A 99 4.64 8.58 15.99
N PRO A 100 4.93 7.63 16.90
CA PRO A 100 6.21 6.91 16.88
C PRO A 100 6.45 6.13 15.58
N TYR A 101 5.39 5.64 14.94
CA TYR A 101 5.46 4.88 13.70
C TYR A 101 5.60 5.78 12.47
N ILE A 102 4.95 6.95 12.52
CA ILE A 102 5.15 8.02 11.52
C ILE A 102 6.59 8.51 11.58
N ASP A 103 7.11 8.82 12.77
CA ASP A 103 8.49 9.27 12.99
C ASP A 103 9.52 8.23 12.51
N ASN A 104 9.20 6.94 12.68
CA ASN A 104 10.08 5.83 12.28
C ASN A 104 9.92 5.40 10.80
N LEU A 105 9.05 6.03 10.01
CA LEU A 105 8.77 5.63 8.62
C LEU A 105 10.05 5.54 7.77
N LEU A 106 10.99 6.48 7.94
CA LEU A 106 12.24 6.53 7.16
C LEU A 106 13.29 5.51 7.63
N ASN A 107 13.11 4.92 8.81
CA ASN A 107 14.04 4.00 9.44
C ASN A 107 13.49 2.56 9.54
N GLN A 108 12.43 2.25 8.79
CA GLN A 108 11.90 0.89 8.71
C GLN A 108 12.99 -0.08 8.22
N LYS A 109 13.06 -1.27 8.82
CA LYS A 109 14.00 -2.31 8.41
C LYS A 109 13.45 -3.01 7.15
N PRO A 110 14.20 -3.05 6.03
CA PRO A 110 13.77 -3.77 4.84
C PRO A 110 13.86 -5.29 5.04
N TYR A 111 13.07 -6.04 4.26
CA TYR A 111 13.27 -7.47 4.07
C TYR A 111 14.59 -7.72 3.31
N ASP A 112 15.45 -8.61 3.80
CA ASP A 112 16.73 -8.90 3.14
C ASP A 112 16.52 -9.86 1.96
N LEU A 113 16.62 -9.32 0.75
CA LEU A 113 16.48 -10.08 -0.50
C LEU A 113 17.81 -10.62 -1.03
N SER A 114 18.94 -10.26 -0.43
CA SER A 114 20.27 -10.65 -0.93
C SER A 114 20.41 -12.16 -1.11
N PRO A 115 19.97 -13.02 -0.16
CA PRO A 115 20.03 -14.48 -0.35
C PRO A 115 19.20 -14.96 -1.55
N LEU A 116 18.05 -14.35 -1.80
CA LEU A 116 17.14 -14.76 -2.88
C LEU A 116 17.71 -14.37 -4.25
N ILE A 117 18.32 -13.19 -4.36
CA ILE A 117 19.00 -12.76 -5.58
C ILE A 117 20.18 -13.67 -5.93
N GLU A 118 20.97 -14.06 -4.94
CA GLU A 118 22.08 -14.99 -5.15
C GLU A 118 21.61 -16.38 -5.59
N LEU A 119 20.43 -16.82 -5.13
CA LEU A 119 19.80 -18.04 -5.65
C LEU A 119 19.33 -17.87 -7.10
N ILE A 120 18.75 -16.72 -7.45
CA ILE A 120 18.32 -16.41 -8.83
C ILE A 120 19.53 -16.45 -9.78
N LYS A 121 20.65 -15.83 -9.42
CA LYS A 121 21.89 -15.83 -10.22
C LYS A 121 22.48 -17.23 -10.42
N LYS A 122 22.26 -18.15 -9.48
CA LYS A 122 22.76 -19.53 -9.56
C LYS A 122 21.81 -20.49 -10.27
N ALA A 123 20.56 -20.09 -10.49
CA ALA A 123 19.56 -20.94 -11.11
C ALA A 123 19.84 -21.14 -12.61
N THR A 124 19.46 -22.30 -13.11
CA THR A 124 19.54 -22.63 -14.53
C THR A 124 18.48 -21.84 -15.33
N PRO A 125 18.71 -21.58 -16.64
CA PRO A 125 17.69 -20.95 -17.48
C PRO A 125 16.35 -21.68 -17.47
N GLN A 126 16.36 -23.02 -17.39
CA GLN A 126 15.16 -23.85 -17.33
C GLN A 126 14.37 -23.62 -16.04
N GLU A 127 15.06 -23.52 -14.89
CA GLU A 127 14.41 -23.22 -13.60
C GLU A 127 13.78 -21.82 -13.60
N ILE A 128 14.50 -20.81 -14.13
CA ILE A 128 13.95 -19.45 -14.23
C ILE A 128 12.71 -19.43 -15.13
N GLN A 129 12.77 -20.08 -16.29
CA GLN A 129 11.64 -20.16 -17.21
C GLN A 129 10.46 -20.93 -16.62
N ALA A 130 10.69 -22.03 -15.91
CA ALA A 130 9.65 -22.75 -15.19
C ALA A 130 8.93 -21.81 -14.19
N LEU A 131 9.70 -21.08 -13.37
CA LEU A 131 9.16 -20.14 -12.39
C LEU A 131 8.40 -18.98 -13.05
N LEU A 132 8.90 -18.42 -14.15
CA LEU A 132 8.21 -17.37 -14.92
C LEU A 132 6.90 -17.86 -15.55
N ASN A 133 6.83 -19.15 -15.90
CA ASN A 133 5.64 -19.82 -16.38
C ASN A 133 4.77 -20.39 -15.24
N LYS A 134 5.10 -20.04 -13.99
CA LYS A 134 4.39 -20.46 -12.76
C LYS A 134 4.42 -21.97 -12.51
N ASP A 135 5.34 -22.70 -13.16
CA ASP A 135 5.60 -24.10 -12.87
C ASP A 135 6.47 -24.22 -11.62
N ARG A 136 5.91 -24.85 -10.60
CA ARG A 136 6.49 -25.05 -9.26
C ARG A 136 6.80 -26.52 -8.97
N SER A 137 6.68 -27.41 -9.96
CA SER A 137 6.84 -28.85 -9.78
C SER A 137 8.26 -29.30 -9.43
N GLY A 138 9.27 -28.47 -9.71
CA GLY A 138 10.69 -28.83 -9.58
C GLY A 138 11.28 -28.90 -8.16
N GLU A 139 10.54 -28.52 -7.11
CA GLU A 139 10.99 -28.51 -5.70
C GLU A 139 12.41 -27.91 -5.44
N THR A 140 12.84 -26.98 -6.28
CA THR A 140 14.20 -26.43 -6.23
C THR A 140 14.43 -25.54 -5.02
N VAL A 141 15.69 -25.29 -4.66
CA VAL A 141 16.04 -24.37 -3.56
C VAL A 141 15.49 -22.96 -3.84
N LEU A 142 15.55 -22.50 -5.09
CA LEU A 142 14.98 -21.21 -5.48
C LEU A 142 13.45 -21.19 -5.36
N CYS A 143 12.77 -22.27 -5.79
CA CYS A 143 11.31 -22.38 -5.62
C CYS A 143 10.91 -22.27 -4.15
N LYS A 144 11.57 -23.04 -3.27
CA LYS A 144 11.33 -23.03 -1.81
C LYS A 144 11.61 -21.65 -1.20
N ALA A 145 12.66 -20.96 -1.64
CA ALA A 145 12.99 -19.63 -1.17
C ALA A 145 11.95 -18.57 -1.62
N LEU A 146 11.46 -18.66 -2.86
CA LEU A 146 10.36 -17.81 -3.34
C LEU A 146 9.05 -18.08 -2.59
N ASP A 147 8.75 -19.34 -2.28
CA ASP A 147 7.56 -19.69 -1.52
C ASP A 147 7.66 -19.17 -0.07
N GLN A 148 8.85 -19.24 0.53
CA GLN A 148 9.09 -18.65 1.85
C GLN A 148 8.94 -17.13 1.82
N PHE A 149 9.53 -16.45 0.83
CA PHE A 149 9.35 -15.01 0.64
C PHE A 149 7.87 -14.63 0.54
N ARG A 150 7.06 -15.39 -0.21
CA ARG A 150 5.62 -15.15 -0.31
C ARG A 150 4.89 -15.34 1.02
N LYS A 151 5.26 -16.35 1.80
CA LYS A 151 4.71 -16.59 3.15
C LYS A 151 5.06 -15.46 4.11
N ASP A 152 6.28 -14.95 4.06
CA ASP A 152 6.73 -13.85 4.91
C ASP A 152 5.99 -12.54 4.60
N TRP A 153 5.53 -12.38 3.36
CA TRP A 153 4.69 -11.28 2.88
C TRP A 153 3.19 -11.58 2.90
N ALA A 154 2.75 -12.68 3.51
CA ALA A 154 1.34 -13.03 3.58
C ALA A 154 0.52 -11.98 4.35
N PRO A 155 -0.80 -11.88 4.11
CA PRO A 155 -1.67 -11.05 4.93
C PRO A 155 -1.50 -11.33 6.42
N GLN A 156 -1.52 -10.27 7.21
CA GLN A 156 -1.35 -10.33 8.65
C GLN A 156 -2.56 -9.73 9.37
N VAL A 157 -2.78 -10.16 10.60
CA VAL A 157 -3.72 -9.53 11.53
C VAL A 157 -2.92 -8.52 12.36
N LEU A 158 -3.18 -7.23 12.16
CA LEU A 158 -2.53 -6.14 12.88
C LEU A 158 -3.46 -5.67 14.00
N THR A 159 -3.04 -5.89 15.25
CA THR A 159 -3.81 -5.54 16.47
C THR A 159 -3.19 -4.40 17.27
N THR A 160 -2.05 -3.88 16.82
CA THR A 160 -1.36 -2.77 17.47
C THR A 160 -1.08 -1.66 16.44
N PRO A 161 -0.98 -0.39 16.87
CA PRO A 161 -0.63 0.70 15.97
C PRO A 161 0.65 0.39 15.19
N CYS A 162 0.63 0.61 13.88
CA CYS A 162 1.79 0.45 13.00
C CYS A 162 1.52 1.10 11.64
N MET A 163 2.56 1.35 10.87
CA MET A 163 2.36 1.62 9.44
C MET A 163 1.89 0.34 8.76
N HIS A 164 0.84 0.43 7.95
CA HIS A 164 0.21 -0.72 7.29
C HIS A 164 1.07 -1.32 6.17
N TYR A 165 2.22 -0.70 5.86
CA TYR A 165 3.14 -1.16 4.84
C TYR A 165 4.59 -0.84 5.20
N ASN A 166 5.50 -1.73 4.80
CA ASN A 166 6.93 -1.55 4.94
C ASN A 166 7.51 -1.03 3.61
N TYR A 167 7.59 0.29 3.48
CA TYR A 167 8.09 0.93 2.26
C TYR A 167 9.60 0.75 2.07
N ALA A 168 10.34 0.54 3.17
CA ALA A 168 11.77 0.28 3.10
C ALA A 168 12.07 -1.02 2.33
N SER A 169 11.24 -2.06 2.48
CA SER A 169 11.38 -3.28 1.69
C SER A 169 11.20 -3.01 0.19
N LEU A 170 10.09 -2.35 -0.21
CA LEU A 170 9.85 -2.07 -1.62
C LEU A 170 10.96 -1.21 -2.24
N LYS A 171 11.41 -0.18 -1.51
CA LYS A 171 12.56 0.64 -1.89
C LYS A 171 13.79 -0.24 -2.10
N HIS A 172 14.11 -1.09 -1.13
CA HIS A 172 15.27 -1.97 -1.17
C HIS A 172 15.25 -2.93 -2.35
N THR A 173 14.06 -3.46 -2.70
CA THR A 173 13.89 -4.35 -3.86
C THR A 173 14.22 -3.66 -5.18
N PHE A 174 13.78 -2.40 -5.35
CA PHE A 174 14.20 -1.58 -6.49
C PHE A 174 15.71 -1.26 -6.47
N GLU A 175 16.30 -0.98 -5.30
CA GLU A 175 17.75 -0.72 -5.17
C GLU A 175 18.57 -1.92 -5.58
N ILE A 176 18.17 -3.10 -5.11
CA ILE A 176 18.80 -4.37 -5.47
C ILE A 176 18.67 -4.63 -6.97
N LEU A 177 17.47 -4.47 -7.55
CA LEU A 177 17.29 -4.69 -8.98
C LEU A 177 18.18 -3.74 -9.80
N ALA A 178 18.27 -2.46 -9.42
CA ALA A 178 19.16 -1.50 -10.06
C ALA A 178 20.63 -1.92 -9.97
N ARG A 179 21.07 -2.32 -8.77
CA ARG A 179 22.46 -2.70 -8.51
C ARG A 179 22.87 -3.97 -9.23
N GLU A 180 21.98 -4.96 -9.28
CA GLU A 180 22.27 -6.29 -9.80
C GLU A 180 21.90 -6.44 -11.28
N TRP A 181 21.36 -5.39 -11.92
CA TRP A 181 20.84 -5.43 -13.29
C TRP A 181 21.80 -6.07 -14.29
N ASP A 182 23.02 -5.53 -14.41
CA ASP A 182 24.01 -6.02 -15.35
C ASP A 182 24.45 -7.46 -15.03
N SER A 183 24.57 -7.79 -13.75
CA SER A 183 24.95 -9.13 -13.31
C SER A 183 23.87 -10.16 -13.64
N LEU A 184 22.60 -9.84 -13.38
CA LEU A 184 21.45 -10.68 -13.73
C LEU A 184 21.35 -10.88 -15.24
N TYR A 185 21.56 -9.81 -16.02
CA TYR A 185 21.53 -9.86 -17.49
C TYR A 185 22.67 -10.72 -18.07
N GLN A 186 23.90 -10.56 -17.57
CA GLN A 186 25.04 -11.34 -18.06
C GLN A 186 24.94 -12.81 -17.65
N THR A 187 24.54 -13.09 -16.41
CA THR A 187 24.44 -14.45 -15.87
C THR A 187 23.35 -15.28 -16.55
N SER A 188 22.30 -14.62 -17.04
CA SER A 188 21.25 -15.26 -17.82
C SER A 188 21.64 -15.53 -19.29
N GLY A 189 22.87 -15.21 -19.70
CA GLY A 189 23.30 -15.34 -21.10
C GLY A 189 22.81 -14.19 -21.98
N ASN A 190 22.80 -12.96 -21.45
CA ASN A 190 22.34 -11.74 -22.11
C ASN A 190 20.82 -11.74 -22.39
N ASN A 191 20.03 -12.24 -21.43
CA ASN A 191 18.57 -12.25 -21.50
C ASN A 191 17.93 -11.56 -20.27
N TYR A 192 16.63 -11.28 -20.35
CA TYR A 192 15.91 -10.57 -19.29
C TYR A 192 15.19 -11.48 -18.29
N ASP A 193 15.29 -12.80 -18.40
CA ASP A 193 14.42 -13.72 -17.65
C ASP A 193 14.62 -13.61 -16.13
N MET A 194 15.87 -13.52 -15.67
CA MET A 194 16.17 -13.33 -14.23
C MET A 194 15.67 -11.97 -13.72
N ILE A 195 15.81 -10.93 -14.55
CA ILE A 195 15.33 -9.58 -14.26
C ILE A 195 13.80 -9.56 -14.20
N ASP A 196 13.14 -10.21 -15.14
CA ASP A 196 11.69 -10.34 -15.21
C ASP A 196 11.15 -11.15 -14.03
N LEU A 197 11.90 -12.14 -13.54
CA LEU A 197 11.54 -12.90 -12.34
C LEU A 197 11.56 -12.00 -11.10
N VAL A 198 12.62 -11.19 -10.91
CA VAL A 198 12.70 -10.20 -9.82
C VAL A 198 11.57 -9.17 -9.94
N TRP A 199 11.36 -8.63 -11.14
CA TRP A 199 10.33 -7.65 -11.44
C TRP A 199 8.93 -8.16 -11.12
N ARG A 200 8.57 -9.34 -11.64
CA ARG A 200 7.23 -9.90 -11.49
C ARG A 200 7.03 -10.46 -10.09
N GLN A 201 7.92 -11.31 -9.60
CA GLN A 201 7.66 -12.15 -8.43
C GLN A 201 8.19 -11.59 -7.12
N LEU A 202 9.09 -10.60 -7.15
CA LEU A 202 9.50 -9.87 -5.94
C LEU A 202 8.79 -8.52 -5.89
N ILE A 203 9.14 -7.60 -6.79
CA ILE A 203 8.56 -6.24 -6.79
C ILE A 203 7.04 -6.28 -6.92
N GLY A 204 6.52 -6.99 -7.93
CA GLY A 204 5.09 -7.12 -8.13
C GLY A 204 4.37 -7.77 -6.95
N PHE A 205 5.02 -8.72 -6.28
CA PHE A 205 4.41 -9.41 -5.14
C PHE A 205 4.35 -8.52 -3.90
N GLU A 206 5.41 -7.77 -3.60
CA GLU A 206 5.39 -6.78 -2.51
C GLU A 206 4.32 -5.71 -2.72
N MET A 207 4.09 -5.31 -3.98
CA MET A 207 3.05 -4.37 -4.35
C MET A 207 1.62 -4.87 -4.07
N ARG A 208 1.41 -6.20 -3.92
CA ARG A 208 0.12 -6.77 -3.49
C ARG A 208 -0.28 -6.36 -2.08
N ARG A 209 0.63 -5.84 -1.25
CA ARG A 209 0.31 -5.42 0.12
C ARG A 209 0.12 -3.93 0.29
N LEU A 210 0.20 -3.16 -0.80
CA LEU A 210 0.02 -1.71 -0.73
C LEU A 210 -1.34 -1.34 -0.10
N PRO A 211 -1.37 -0.34 0.80
CA PRO A 211 -2.60 0.29 1.27
C PRO A 211 -3.42 0.84 0.10
N GLY A 212 -4.73 1.05 0.29
CA GLY A 212 -5.62 1.50 -0.78
C GLY A 212 -5.13 2.78 -1.47
N ILE A 213 -4.73 3.78 -0.69
CA ILE A 213 -4.20 5.04 -1.24
C ILE A 213 -2.97 4.81 -2.14
N ASP A 214 -2.07 3.90 -1.77
CA ASP A 214 -0.87 3.65 -2.55
C ASP A 214 -1.17 2.84 -3.81
N ARG A 215 -2.20 1.99 -3.81
CA ARG A 215 -2.70 1.38 -5.06
C ARG A 215 -3.21 2.43 -6.03
N CYS A 216 -3.95 3.44 -5.55
CA CYS A 216 -4.38 4.56 -6.37
C CYS A 216 -3.17 5.31 -6.96
N VAL A 217 -2.17 5.63 -6.12
CA VAL A 217 -0.96 6.35 -6.56
C VAL A 217 -0.17 5.53 -7.58
N MET A 218 0.07 4.24 -7.33
CA MET A 218 0.80 3.37 -8.26
C MET A 218 0.04 3.17 -9.57
N ALA A 219 -1.29 3.00 -9.53
CA ALA A 219 -2.10 2.88 -10.74
C ALA A 219 -2.06 4.14 -11.60
N GLN A 220 -1.85 5.30 -10.97
CA GLN A 220 -1.86 6.60 -11.62
C GLN A 220 -0.47 7.20 -11.85
N SER A 221 0.58 6.38 -11.83
CA SER A 221 1.99 6.82 -11.88
C SER A 221 2.40 7.54 -10.59
N LEU A 222 3.22 6.86 -9.79
CA LEU A 222 3.90 7.43 -8.64
C LEU A 222 4.75 8.63 -9.04
N TYR A 223 5.47 8.55 -10.16
CA TYR A 223 6.27 9.66 -10.67
C TYR A 223 5.42 10.91 -10.91
N GLY A 224 4.25 10.76 -11.55
CA GLY A 224 3.36 11.88 -11.79
C GLY A 224 2.86 12.52 -10.49
N VAL A 225 2.54 11.71 -9.48
CA VAL A 225 2.07 12.22 -8.18
C VAL A 225 3.19 12.89 -7.40
N ILE A 226 4.41 12.33 -7.40
CA ILE A 226 5.51 12.77 -6.54
C ILE A 226 6.41 13.83 -7.19
N GLU A 227 6.76 13.68 -8.46
CA GLU A 227 7.66 14.61 -9.16
C GLU A 227 6.91 15.73 -9.88
N GLU A 228 5.80 15.38 -10.51
CA GLU A 228 5.02 16.35 -11.29
C GLU A 228 3.91 17.01 -10.45
N ASN A 229 3.79 16.64 -9.17
CA ASN A 229 2.75 17.11 -8.24
C ASN A 229 1.34 17.00 -8.83
N LYS A 230 1.06 15.96 -9.60
CA LYS A 230 -0.29 15.68 -10.11
C LYS A 230 -1.17 15.16 -8.99
N ASP A 231 -2.42 15.62 -8.97
CA ASP A 231 -3.42 15.09 -8.05
C ASP A 231 -3.63 13.59 -8.28
N CYS A 232 -3.78 12.84 -7.19
CA CYS A 232 -4.23 11.46 -7.25
C CYS A 232 -5.76 11.45 -7.38
N THR A 233 -6.28 10.97 -8.50
CA THR A 233 -7.74 10.88 -8.74
C THR A 233 -8.41 9.75 -7.95
N ARG A 234 -7.67 9.06 -7.08
CA ARG A 234 -8.15 7.97 -6.21
C ARG A 234 -8.89 6.88 -6.98
N SER A 235 -8.20 6.30 -7.95
CA SER A 235 -8.69 5.22 -8.80
C SER A 235 -7.64 4.13 -8.91
N TYR A 236 -8.08 2.88 -8.85
CA TYR A 236 -7.23 1.72 -9.11
C TYR A 236 -7.03 1.46 -10.61
N THR A 237 -7.75 2.15 -11.49
CA THR A 237 -7.61 1.97 -12.94
C THR A 237 -6.24 2.44 -13.39
N PHE A 238 -5.53 1.58 -14.12
CA PHE A 238 -4.23 1.93 -14.68
C PHE A 238 -4.38 3.00 -15.76
N LYS A 239 -3.42 3.94 -15.84
CA LYS A 239 -3.44 5.03 -16.85
C LYS A 239 -3.44 4.52 -18.29
N ASP A 240 -2.78 3.39 -18.53
CA ASP A 240 -2.69 2.76 -19.83
C ASP A 240 -2.50 1.25 -19.62
N TYR A 241 -3.37 0.45 -20.23
CA TYR A 241 -3.33 -1.02 -20.14
C TYR A 241 -2.83 -1.58 -21.48
N TYR A 242 -1.50 -1.52 -21.68
CA TYR A 242 -0.91 -2.30 -22.76
C TYR A 242 -1.12 -3.80 -22.45
N LEU A 243 -1.52 -4.58 -23.45
CA LEU A 243 -1.53 -6.06 -23.45
C LEU A 243 -2.70 -6.80 -22.76
N LYS A 244 -3.83 -6.15 -22.44
CA LYS A 244 -5.02 -6.82 -21.81
C LYS A 244 -4.72 -7.58 -20.50
N LEU A 245 -3.61 -7.26 -19.82
CA LEU A 245 -3.15 -8.00 -18.64
C LEU A 245 -4.01 -7.71 -17.41
N ALA A 246 -4.27 -6.43 -17.15
CA ALA A 246 -5.19 -5.97 -16.12
C ALA A 246 -5.62 -4.53 -16.42
N HIS A 247 -6.86 -4.21 -16.06
CA HIS A 247 -7.40 -2.85 -16.22
C HIS A 247 -7.29 -2.02 -14.94
N ALA A 248 -7.15 -2.68 -13.78
CA ALA A 248 -7.06 -2.03 -12.49
C ALA A 248 -6.10 -2.79 -11.56
N PHE A 249 -5.58 -2.07 -10.57
CA PHE A 249 -4.81 -2.62 -9.47
C PHE A 249 -5.66 -3.67 -8.75
N PRO A 250 -5.20 -4.93 -8.67
CA PRO A 250 -6.03 -6.01 -8.14
C PRO A 250 -6.26 -5.84 -6.64
N ILE A 251 -7.40 -6.33 -6.15
CA ILE A 251 -7.63 -6.59 -4.73
C ILE A 251 -7.11 -8.00 -4.47
N THR A 252 -6.21 -8.15 -3.50
CA THR A 252 -5.48 -9.41 -3.27
C THR A 252 -5.58 -9.77 -1.80
N ASP A 253 -6.59 -10.55 -1.47
CA ASP A 253 -6.97 -10.85 -0.09
C ASP A 253 -6.58 -12.27 0.36
N CYS A 254 -5.94 -13.03 -0.55
CA CYS A 254 -5.27 -14.33 -0.36
C CYS A 254 -4.03 -14.45 -1.30
N ASP A 255 -3.16 -15.44 -1.04
CA ASP A 255 -1.90 -15.67 -1.78
C ASP A 255 -1.77 -17.05 -2.43
N ASP A 256 -2.86 -17.80 -2.43
CA ASP A 256 -2.95 -19.12 -3.06
C ASP A 256 -2.78 -19.09 -4.57
N SER A 257 -2.94 -17.92 -5.21
CA SER A 257 -2.73 -17.74 -6.65
C SER A 257 -1.40 -17.08 -7.02
N PHE A 258 -0.76 -17.66 -8.04
CA PHE A 258 0.39 -17.10 -8.76
C PHE A 258 -0.02 -16.28 -9.99
N ASP A 259 -1.31 -16.00 -10.18
CA ASP A 259 -1.82 -15.20 -11.29
C ASP A 259 -1.85 -13.70 -10.94
N GLY A 260 -1.83 -12.86 -11.98
CA GLY A 260 -1.94 -11.41 -11.88
C GLY A 260 -0.67 -10.69 -11.39
N LEU A 261 -0.86 -9.58 -10.67
CA LEU A 261 0.23 -8.80 -10.07
C LEU A 261 1.09 -9.72 -9.19
N GLY A 262 2.42 -9.70 -9.26
CA GLY A 262 3.24 -10.61 -8.44
C GLY A 262 3.47 -12.00 -9.05
N GLY A 263 2.95 -12.21 -10.25
CA GLY A 263 2.97 -13.48 -10.97
C GLY A 263 3.11 -13.27 -12.47
N ASP A 264 2.06 -12.79 -13.12
CA ASP A 264 2.02 -12.48 -14.56
C ASP A 264 2.66 -11.13 -14.90
N PHE A 265 2.54 -10.14 -14.02
CA PHE A 265 3.05 -8.78 -14.24
C PHE A 265 3.45 -8.07 -12.94
N SER A 266 4.12 -6.92 -13.10
CA SER A 266 4.29 -5.90 -12.06
C SER A 266 3.86 -4.53 -12.59
N VAL A 267 3.79 -3.54 -11.71
CA VAL A 267 3.32 -2.18 -12.03
C VAL A 267 4.51 -1.24 -12.17
N SER A 268 4.58 -0.55 -13.30
CA SER A 268 5.51 0.56 -13.50
C SER A 268 5.11 1.76 -12.65
N ILE A 269 6.04 2.21 -11.82
CA ILE A 269 5.87 3.35 -10.94
C ILE A 269 6.02 4.68 -11.69
N PHE A 270 6.66 4.68 -12.87
CA PHE A 270 6.82 5.88 -13.70
C PHE A 270 5.59 6.16 -14.55
N ALA A 271 4.94 5.13 -15.08
CA ALA A 271 3.87 5.30 -16.05
C ALA A 271 2.47 4.94 -15.51
N GLY A 272 2.38 4.25 -14.38
CA GLY A 272 1.11 3.71 -13.87
C GLY A 272 0.55 2.64 -14.81
N ARG A 273 1.44 1.76 -15.28
CA ARG A 273 1.18 0.76 -16.33
C ARG A 273 1.56 -0.62 -15.86
N VAL A 274 0.93 -1.65 -16.41
CA VAL A 274 1.31 -3.04 -16.15
C VAL A 274 2.34 -3.50 -17.18
N PHE A 275 3.39 -4.19 -16.74
CA PHE A 275 4.39 -4.78 -17.61
C PHE A 275 4.77 -6.18 -17.16
N VAL A 276 4.93 -7.08 -18.13
CA VAL A 276 5.57 -8.38 -17.93
C VAL A 276 7.08 -8.20 -17.77
N ARG A 277 7.67 -7.29 -18.54
CA ARG A 277 9.11 -7.02 -18.52
C ARG A 277 9.48 -5.89 -17.58
N ALA A 278 10.68 -5.98 -17.00
CA ALA A 278 11.19 -4.91 -16.17
C ALA A 278 11.40 -3.62 -16.99
N THR A 279 10.94 -2.50 -16.42
CA THR A 279 11.02 -1.16 -17.06
C THR A 279 11.65 -0.10 -16.17
N ASP A 280 11.70 -0.34 -14.85
CA ASP A 280 11.89 0.72 -13.86
C ASP A 280 13.03 0.43 -12.86
N ALA A 281 14.15 -0.14 -13.33
CA ALA A 281 15.29 -0.47 -12.46
C ALA A 281 15.69 0.68 -11.50
N PRO A 282 15.81 1.95 -11.92
CA PRO A 282 16.18 3.04 -11.01
C PRO A 282 15.02 3.55 -10.14
N GLY A 283 13.90 2.84 -9.99
CA GLY A 283 12.69 3.34 -9.28
C GLY A 283 12.83 3.58 -7.77
N TRP A 284 13.93 3.16 -7.15
CA TRP A 284 14.09 3.21 -5.69
C TRP A 284 14.06 4.63 -5.09
N TRP A 285 14.59 5.63 -5.80
CA TRP A 285 14.63 7.00 -5.29
C TRP A 285 13.22 7.61 -5.21
N LEU A 286 12.31 7.21 -6.10
CA LEU A 286 10.90 7.61 -6.04
C LEU A 286 10.21 7.04 -4.81
N ILE A 287 10.47 5.78 -4.45
CA ILE A 287 9.94 5.19 -3.22
C ILE A 287 10.50 5.94 -1.99
N GLY A 288 11.79 6.30 -2.01
CA GLY A 288 12.38 7.13 -0.95
C GLY A 288 11.71 8.51 -0.81
N LYS A 289 11.36 9.15 -1.93
CA LYS A 289 10.58 10.39 -1.92
C LYS A 289 9.14 10.19 -1.44
N LEU A 290 8.47 9.11 -1.83
CA LEU A 290 7.14 8.75 -1.30
C LEU A 290 7.17 8.63 0.23
N MET A 291 8.17 7.92 0.76
CA MET A 291 8.37 7.79 2.21
C MET A 291 8.58 9.16 2.85
N SER A 292 9.49 9.97 2.32
CA SER A 292 9.78 11.32 2.83
C SER A 292 8.53 12.21 2.83
N ASN A 293 7.77 12.21 1.73
CA ASN A 293 6.54 12.98 1.60
C ASN A 293 5.47 12.52 2.60
N LYS A 294 5.29 11.21 2.80
CA LYS A 294 4.35 10.68 3.82
C LYS A 294 4.78 11.07 5.23
N ASN A 295 6.05 10.91 5.58
CA ASN A 295 6.57 11.29 6.90
C ASN A 295 6.32 12.78 7.19
N ILE A 296 6.67 13.67 6.26
CA ILE A 296 6.49 15.12 6.40
C ILE A 296 5.00 15.47 6.50
N LYS A 297 4.19 15.03 5.52
CA LYS A 297 2.77 15.41 5.46
C LYS A 297 1.98 14.88 6.66
N LEU A 298 2.22 13.65 7.10
CA LEU A 298 1.57 13.11 8.30
C LEU A 298 2.00 13.85 9.57
N ALA A 299 3.24 14.36 9.64
CA ALA A 299 3.69 15.19 10.75
C ALA A 299 2.90 16.50 10.87
N GLU A 300 2.49 17.10 9.74
CA GLU A 300 1.70 18.34 9.71
C GLU A 300 0.32 18.19 10.38
N LEU A 301 -0.25 16.99 10.40
CA LEU A 301 -1.57 16.73 11.00
C LEU A 301 -1.58 16.92 12.52
N MET A 302 -0.41 17.01 13.18
CA MET A 302 -0.37 17.26 14.62
C MET A 302 -0.83 18.68 14.98
N HIS A 303 -0.70 19.65 14.07
CA HIS A 303 -1.02 21.04 14.35
C HIS A 303 -2.53 21.26 14.52
N PRO A 304 -2.96 22.07 15.52
CA PRO A 304 -4.38 22.39 15.70
C PRO A 304 -4.95 23.02 14.43
N GLN A 305 -6.19 22.67 14.07
CA GLN A 305 -6.90 23.44 13.05
C GLN A 305 -7.20 24.84 13.61
N PRO A 306 -7.02 25.91 12.82
CA PRO A 306 -7.53 27.21 13.23
C PRO A 306 -9.03 27.09 13.47
N ALA A 307 -9.49 27.46 14.67
CA ALA A 307 -10.90 27.43 15.01
C ALA A 307 -11.71 28.15 13.93
N HIS A 308 -12.79 27.52 13.47
CA HIS A 308 -13.75 28.14 12.56
C HIS A 308 -14.13 29.51 13.12
N GLN A 309 -13.61 30.59 12.52
CA GLN A 309 -14.09 31.93 12.82
C GLN A 309 -15.56 31.93 12.41
N GLN A 310 -16.44 31.96 13.40
CA GLN A 310 -17.84 32.27 13.17
C GLN A 310 -17.88 33.58 12.39
N SER A 311 -18.36 33.52 11.15
CA SER A 311 -18.65 34.72 10.36
C SER A 311 -19.48 35.67 11.24
N PRO A 312 -19.07 36.93 11.43
CA PRO A 312 -19.84 37.85 12.24
C PRO A 312 -21.25 37.96 11.64
N CYS A 313 -22.26 37.67 12.46
CA CYS A 313 -23.66 37.97 12.17
C CYS A 313 -23.75 39.41 11.67
N VAL A 314 -24.03 39.58 10.38
CA VAL A 314 -24.47 40.87 9.85
C VAL A 314 -25.94 41.00 10.24
N ILE A 315 -26.20 41.70 11.33
CA ILE A 315 -27.54 42.18 11.66
C ILE A 315 -27.82 43.34 10.70
N PHE A 316 -28.79 43.15 9.80
CA PHE A 316 -29.39 44.22 9.01
C PHE A 316 -30.49 44.93 9.82
#